data_AF-A0A4Y2PI47-F1
#
_entry.id   AF-A0A4Y2PI47-F1
#
_cell.length_a   1.000
_cell.length_b   1.000
_cell.length_c   1.000
_cell.angle_alpha   90.00
_cell.angle_beta   90.00
_cell.angle_gamma   90.00
#
_symmetry.space_group_name_H-M   'P 1'
#
loop_
_entity.id
_entity.type
_entity.pdbx_description
1 polymer ?
#
loop_
_entity_poly.entity_id
_entity_poly.type
_entity_poly.pdbx_seq_one_letter_code
_entity_poly.pdbx_strand_id
1 'polypeptide(L)'
;MAVRRFANIAHYLTYEEEMKRLRTLFDTASSDEESLFEDEEEIDDDEEYNSNHDSSTDSGTDIEVHIDSSNENDFYIGREKITTWKKKKFQTNVRVFTKNIIMKLTGKTAISRDLSTPIESWKLLTSDEMAI
;
A
#
# COMPACT_ATOMS: atom_id res chain seq x y z
N MET A 1 -39.67 -24.65 -8.81
CA MET A 1 -38.62 -24.94 -7.80
C MET A 1 -37.95 -23.62 -7.48
N ALA A 2 -38.14 -23.07 -6.27
CA ALA A 2 -37.72 -21.71 -5.93
C ALA A 2 -36.26 -21.68 -5.46
N VAL A 3 -35.42 -20.89 -6.14
CA VAL A 3 -34.02 -20.68 -5.77
C VAL A 3 -33.96 -19.59 -4.70
N ARG A 4 -33.67 -19.99 -3.46
CA ARG A 4 -33.41 -19.04 -2.36
C ARG A 4 -32.05 -18.38 -2.61
N ARG A 5 -32.07 -17.10 -2.96
CA ARG A 5 -30.88 -16.24 -2.96
C ARG A 5 -30.59 -15.85 -1.51
N PHE A 6 -29.50 -16.34 -0.94
CA PHE A 6 -28.98 -15.78 0.31
C PHE A 6 -28.25 -14.47 -0.05
N ALA A 7 -28.91 -13.34 0.19
CA ALA A 7 -28.27 -12.04 0.14
C ALA A 7 -27.33 -11.93 1.35
N ASN A 8 -26.03 -11.76 1.09
CA ASN A 8 -25.07 -11.37 2.11
C ASN A 8 -25.33 -9.90 2.45
N ILE A 9 -26.22 -9.68 3.42
CA ILE A 9 -26.48 -8.36 3.99
C ILE A 9 -25.39 -8.15 5.03
N ALA A 10 -24.37 -7.37 4.69
CA ALA A 10 -23.50 -6.78 5.68
C ALA A 10 -24.41 -5.94 6.61
N HIS A 11 -24.62 -6.44 7.83
CA HIS A 11 -25.35 -5.69 8.86
C HIS A 11 -24.46 -4.53 9.27
N TYR A 12 -24.64 -3.38 8.63
CA TYR A 12 -24.06 -2.14 9.12
C TYR A 12 -24.66 -1.85 10.49
N LEU A 13 -23.79 -1.75 11.50
CA LEU A 13 -24.17 -1.26 12.82
C LEU A 13 -24.71 0.16 12.68
N THR A 14 -25.67 0.52 13.53
CA THR A 14 -26.08 1.92 13.61
C THR A 14 -24.92 2.76 14.15
N TYR A 15 -24.91 4.05 13.81
CA TYR A 15 -23.86 4.99 14.23
C TYR A 15 -23.60 4.93 15.75
N GLU A 16 -24.67 4.84 16.56
CA GLU A 16 -24.57 4.76 18.02
C GLU A 16 -23.89 3.48 18.50
N GLU A 17 -24.18 2.34 17.86
CA GLU A 17 -23.58 1.05 18.18
C GLU A 17 -22.09 1.01 17.80
N GLU A 18 -21.75 1.60 16.65
CA GLU A 18 -20.36 1.73 16.21
C GLU A 18 -19.56 2.65 17.13
N MET A 19 -20.12 3.81 17.51
CA MET A 19 -19.48 4.73 18.46
C MET A 19 -19.28 4.10 19.83
N LYS A 20 -20.24 3.32 20.31
CA LYS A 20 -20.12 2.58 21.57
C LYS A 20 -19.01 1.53 21.50
N ARG A 21 -18.96 0.74 20.42
CA ARG A 21 -17.89 -0.25 20.20
C ARG A 21 -16.51 0.40 20.19
N LEU A 22 -16.35 1.52 19.50
CA LEU A 22 -15.07 2.23 19.41
C LEU A 22 -14.61 2.76 20.77
N ARG A 23 -15.53 3.30 21.59
CA ARG A 23 -15.21 3.75 22.96
C ARG A 23 -14.75 2.59 23.85
N THR A 24 -15.49 1.47 23.83
CA THR A 24 -15.11 0.28 24.60
C THR A 24 -13.74 -0.26 24.21
N LEU A 25 -13.41 -0.26 22.92
CA LEU A 25 -12.11 -0.70 22.42
C LEU A 25 -10.97 0.20 22.93
N PHE A 26 -11.21 1.52 22.99
CA PHE A 26 -10.25 2.48 23.51
C PHE A 26 -10.01 2.29 25.01
N ASP A 27 -11.07 2.08 25.79
CA ASP A 27 -10.98 1.83 27.23
C ASP A 27 -10.23 0.52 27.54
N THR A 28 -10.44 -0.53 26.75
CA THR A 28 -9.71 -1.80 26.90
C THR A 28 -8.24 -1.68 26.53
N ALA A 29 -7.91 -0.89 25.50
CA ALA A 29 -6.52 -0.69 25.08
C ALA A 29 -5.76 0.21 26.07
N SER A 30 -6.44 1.18 26.69
CA SER A 30 -5.82 2.04 27.71
C SER A 30 -5.62 1.34 29.05
N SER A 31 -6.43 0.32 29.38
CA SER A 31 -6.29 -0.44 30.63
C SER A 31 -5.21 -1.54 30.56
N ASP A 32 -4.64 -1.79 29.38
CA ASP A 32 -3.61 -2.81 29.11
C ASP A 32 -2.21 -2.20 29.01
N GLU A 33 -1.94 -1.18 29.84
CA GLU A 33 -0.62 -0.60 30.01
C GLU A 33 0.23 -1.47 30.95
N GLU A 34 0.57 -2.67 30.46
CA GLU A 34 1.69 -3.47 30.98
C GLU A 34 2.99 -2.78 30.56
N SER A 35 3.84 -2.51 31.56
CA SER A 35 5.11 -1.79 31.44
C SER A 35 6.09 -2.48 30.48
N LEU A 36 6.15 -2.03 29.23
CA LEU A 36 7.05 -2.54 28.19
C LEU A 36 8.46 -1.93 28.21
N PHE A 37 8.89 -1.32 29.31
CA PHE A 37 10.23 -0.74 29.41
C PHE A 37 11.09 -1.50 30.41
N GLU A 38 11.60 -2.64 29.98
CA GLU A 38 12.88 -3.17 30.45
C GLU A 38 13.46 -4.02 29.31
N ASP A 39 14.35 -3.41 28.53
CA ASP A 39 15.67 -3.95 28.20
C ASP A 39 16.31 -3.08 27.09
N GLU A 40 17.39 -2.38 27.48
CA GLU A 40 18.39 -1.82 26.57
C GLU A 40 19.09 -2.98 25.86
N GLU A 41 18.55 -3.42 24.73
CA GLU A 41 19.27 -4.27 23.78
C GLU A 41 19.81 -3.37 22.65
N GLU A 42 21.13 -3.30 22.62
CA GLU A 42 21.99 -2.68 21.62
C GLU A 42 21.58 -3.14 20.21
N ILE A 43 21.12 -2.20 19.37
CA ILE A 43 20.86 -2.47 17.96
C ILE A 43 22.22 -2.51 17.25
N ASP A 44 22.79 -3.71 17.19
CA ASP A 44 23.88 -4.07 16.29
C ASP A 44 23.32 -4.62 14.97
N ASP A 45 24.14 -4.49 13.92
CA ASP A 45 24.02 -5.05 12.58
C ASP A 45 23.10 -4.36 11.57
N ASP A 46 23.66 -3.28 11.03
CA ASP A 46 23.67 -2.93 9.62
C ASP A 46 24.08 -4.09 8.68
N GLU A 47 23.20 -5.09 8.54
CA GLU A 47 23.26 -6.01 7.40
C GLU A 47 22.53 -5.40 6.19
N GLU A 48 23.33 -4.72 5.38
CA GLU A 48 23.10 -4.41 3.97
C GLU A 48 22.57 -5.64 3.23
N TYR A 49 21.24 -5.72 3.06
CA TYR A 49 20.58 -6.79 2.31
C TYR A 49 20.85 -6.65 0.81
N ASN A 50 22.08 -6.96 0.41
CA ASN A 50 22.52 -7.07 -0.97
C ASN A 50 21.90 -8.32 -1.59
N SER A 51 20.67 -8.17 -2.08
CA SER A 51 19.99 -9.20 -2.87
C SER A 51 20.70 -9.36 -4.22
N ASN A 52 21.69 -10.25 -4.27
CA ASN A 52 22.32 -10.72 -5.51
C ASN A 52 21.32 -11.59 -6.28
N HIS A 53 20.52 -10.96 -7.13
CA HIS A 53 19.65 -11.68 -8.06
C HIS A 53 20.46 -12.07 -9.31
N ASP A 54 21.12 -13.22 -9.27
CA ASP A 54 21.78 -13.79 -10.45
C ASP A 54 20.71 -14.41 -11.37
N SER A 55 20.20 -13.62 -12.32
CA SER A 55 19.25 -14.11 -13.33
C SER A 55 20.02 -14.55 -14.57
N SER A 56 20.58 -15.76 -14.52
CA SER A 56 21.01 -16.44 -15.73
C SER A 56 19.76 -16.88 -16.50
N THR A 57 19.43 -16.13 -17.55
CA THR A 57 18.42 -16.50 -18.54
C THR A 57 19.12 -17.28 -19.65
N ASP A 58 19.02 -18.60 -19.63
CA ASP A 58 19.34 -19.44 -20.79
C ASP A 58 18.19 -19.33 -21.80
N SER A 59 18.46 -18.62 -22.90
CA SER A 59 17.53 -18.54 -24.04
C SER A 59 17.68 -19.80 -24.88
N GLY A 60 16.75 -20.74 -24.70
CA GLY A 60 16.56 -21.91 -25.56
C GLY A 60 15.26 -21.81 -26.35
N THR A 61 15.39 -21.52 -27.64
CA THR A 61 14.36 -21.42 -28.68
C THR A 61 13.58 -22.72 -28.94
N ASP A 62 12.34 -22.53 -29.40
CA ASP A 62 11.47 -23.39 -30.21
C ASP A 62 10.99 -24.75 -29.68
N ILE A 63 9.66 -24.86 -29.57
CA ILE A 63 8.87 -25.95 -30.17
C ILE A 63 7.43 -25.44 -30.36
N GLU A 64 7.05 -25.23 -31.63
CA GLU A 64 5.65 -25.23 -32.03
C GLU A 64 5.10 -26.66 -31.88
N VAL A 65 4.11 -26.85 -30.99
CA VAL A 65 3.10 -27.90 -31.21
C VAL A 65 1.73 -27.33 -30.90
N HIS A 66 0.97 -27.11 -31.97
CA HIS A 66 -0.47 -27.00 -31.93
C HIS A 66 -1.06 -28.29 -31.33
N ILE A 67 -1.56 -28.23 -30.09
CA ILE A 67 -2.51 -29.21 -29.58
C ILE A 67 -3.75 -28.44 -29.14
N ASP A 68 -4.73 -28.45 -30.03
CA ASP A 68 -6.10 -28.06 -29.73
C ASP A 68 -6.69 -29.07 -28.73
N SER A 69 -6.54 -28.77 -27.44
CA SER A 69 -7.23 -29.47 -26.36
C SER A 69 -8.17 -28.48 -25.69
N SER A 70 -9.30 -28.27 -26.35
CA SER A 70 -10.49 -27.61 -25.81
C SER A 70 -11.04 -28.40 -24.62
N ASN A 71 -10.34 -28.41 -23.47
CA ASN A 71 -10.91 -28.56 -22.12
C ASN A 71 -9.85 -28.42 -21.00
N GLU A 72 -9.00 -27.39 -21.01
CA GLU A 72 -8.19 -27.10 -19.83
C GLU A 72 -8.92 -26.07 -18.97
N ASN A 73 -9.61 -26.56 -17.94
CA ASN A 73 -10.21 -25.69 -16.94
C ASN A 73 -9.10 -24.81 -16.32
N ASP A 74 -9.20 -23.49 -16.54
CA ASP A 74 -8.34 -22.42 -16.00
C ASP A 74 -8.37 -22.33 -14.46
N PHE A 75 -9.04 -23.26 -13.81
CA PHE A 75 -9.34 -23.27 -12.39
C PHE A 75 -8.92 -24.59 -11.74
N TYR A 76 -8.42 -24.54 -10.51
CA TYR A 76 -8.41 -25.66 -9.59
C TYR A 76 -9.77 -25.75 -8.90
N ILE A 77 -10.28 -26.96 -8.73
CA ILE A 77 -11.56 -27.21 -8.06
C ILE A 77 -11.26 -27.88 -6.72
N GLY A 78 -11.77 -27.31 -5.62
CA GLY A 78 -11.64 -27.87 -4.28
C GLY A 78 -12.36 -29.20 -4.13
N ARG A 79 -12.06 -29.94 -3.05
CA ARG A 79 -12.64 -31.26 -2.81
C ARG A 79 -14.18 -31.22 -2.73
N GLU A 80 -14.74 -30.14 -2.19
CA GLU A 80 -16.18 -29.90 -2.14
C GLU A 80 -16.83 -29.55 -3.49
N LYS A 81 -16.05 -29.41 -4.58
CA LYS A 81 -16.49 -29.00 -5.92
C LYS A 81 -17.15 -27.61 -5.98
N ILE A 82 -17.02 -26.80 -4.93
CA ILE A 82 -17.60 -25.46 -4.82
C ILE A 82 -16.51 -24.40 -4.95
N THR A 83 -15.41 -24.55 -4.22
CA THR A 83 -14.32 -23.59 -4.25
C THR A 83 -13.54 -23.73 -5.55
N THR A 84 -13.36 -22.62 -6.25
CA THR A 84 -12.56 -22.55 -7.49
C THR A 84 -11.43 -21.55 -7.33
N TRP A 85 -10.22 -21.95 -7.71
CA TRP A 85 -9.03 -21.09 -7.67
C TRP A 85 -8.52 -20.90 -9.09
N LYS A 86 -8.29 -19.66 -9.53
CA LYS A 86 -7.71 -19.40 -10.85
C LYS A 86 -6.25 -19.85 -10.88
N LYS A 87 -5.88 -20.64 -11.88
CA LYS A 87 -4.49 -21.06 -12.12
C LYS A 87 -3.63 -19.87 -12.58
N LYS A 88 -4.22 -19.03 -13.43
CA LYS A 88 -3.55 -17.88 -14.02
C LYS A 88 -3.46 -16.74 -13.00
N LYS A 89 -2.25 -16.19 -12.82
CA LYS A 89 -2.06 -14.93 -12.10
C LYS A 89 -2.88 -13.82 -12.76
N PHE A 90 -3.55 -13.01 -11.96
CA PHE A 90 -4.22 -11.82 -12.48
C PHE A 90 -3.19 -10.90 -13.12
N GLN A 91 -3.54 -10.32 -14.27
CA GLN A 91 -2.71 -9.28 -14.86
C GLN A 91 -2.77 -8.05 -13.96
N THR A 92 -1.65 -7.70 -13.34
CA THR A 92 -1.47 -6.42 -12.67
C THR A 92 -1.29 -5.36 -13.75
N ASN A 93 -2.40 -4.77 -14.23
CA ASN A 93 -2.38 -3.54 -15.03
C ASN A 93 -2.02 -2.33 -14.16
N VAL A 94 -0.96 -2.47 -13.36
CA VAL A 94 -0.44 -1.39 -12.53
C VAL A 94 0.40 -0.53 -13.46
N ARG A 95 -0.13 0.64 -13.81
CA ARG A 95 0.64 1.67 -14.50
C ARG A 95 1.69 2.19 -13.53
N VAL A 96 2.89 1.63 -13.58
CA VAL A 96 4.07 2.28 -13.00
C VAL A 96 4.29 3.58 -13.77
N PHE A 97 4.13 4.71 -13.09
CA PHE A 97 4.36 6.01 -13.71
C PHE A 97 5.85 6.09 -14.10
N THR A 98 6.15 6.22 -15.39
CA THR A 98 7.52 6.21 -15.92
C THR A 98 8.31 7.49 -15.59
N LYS A 99 7.75 8.37 -14.75
CA LYS A 99 8.32 9.67 -14.39
C LYS A 99 8.14 9.87 -12.88
N ASN A 100 8.84 10.84 -12.32
CA ASN A 100 8.70 11.16 -10.90
C ASN A 100 7.37 11.92 -10.65
N ILE A 101 6.60 11.55 -9.63
CA ILE A 101 5.42 12.30 -9.16
C ILE A 101 5.82 13.64 -8.52
N ILE A 102 7.05 13.73 -8.03
CA ILE A 102 7.62 14.94 -7.45
C ILE A 102 8.06 15.85 -8.60
N MET A 103 7.22 16.83 -8.93
CA MET A 103 7.51 17.83 -9.96
C MET A 103 8.48 18.93 -9.48
N LYS A 104 8.53 19.19 -8.18
CA LYS A 104 9.37 20.21 -7.56
C LYS A 104 9.89 19.69 -6.23
N LEU A 105 11.20 19.82 -6.01
CA LEU A 105 11.82 19.47 -4.73
C LEU A 105 11.30 20.39 -3.63
N THR A 106 11.03 19.78 -2.46
CA THR A 106 10.71 20.52 -1.26
C THR A 106 11.93 21.32 -0.79
N GLY A 107 11.69 22.52 -0.27
CA GLY A 107 12.75 23.40 0.24
C GLY A 107 12.72 24.80 -0.34
N LYS A 108 13.78 25.56 -0.03
CA LYS A 108 13.89 26.97 -0.40
C LYS A 108 13.91 27.16 -1.91
N THR A 109 13.11 28.09 -2.41
CA THR A 109 13.09 28.45 -3.82
C THR A 109 14.38 29.19 -4.17
N ALA A 110 14.69 29.33 -5.47
CA ALA A 110 15.87 30.08 -5.90
C ALA A 110 15.87 31.52 -5.34
N ILE A 111 14.69 32.13 -5.24
CA ILE A 111 14.50 33.50 -4.73
C ILE A 111 14.86 33.59 -3.24
N SER A 112 14.43 32.62 -2.42
CA SER A 112 14.75 32.62 -0.98
C SER A 112 16.12 32.00 -0.66
N ARG A 113 16.87 31.52 -1.66
CA ARG A 113 18.20 30.92 -1.44
C ARG A 113 19.24 31.97 -1.06
N ASP A 114 19.21 33.11 -1.75
CA ASP A 114 20.27 34.12 -1.71
C ASP A 114 20.00 35.22 -0.67
N LEU A 115 18.83 35.19 -0.03
CA LEU A 115 18.48 36.11 1.04
C LEU A 115 19.18 35.69 2.33
N SER A 116 20.23 36.43 2.68
CA SER A 116 20.94 36.23 3.94
C SER A 116 20.36 37.08 5.07
N THR A 117 19.64 38.16 4.73
CA THR A 117 19.13 39.08 5.75
C THR A 117 17.71 38.70 6.19
N PRO A 118 17.41 38.78 7.49
CA PRO A 118 16.08 38.47 8.00
C PRO A 118 15.00 39.35 7.38
N ILE A 119 15.29 40.64 7.17
CA ILE A 119 14.31 41.61 6.63
C ILE A 119 13.89 41.31 5.20
N GLU A 120 14.81 40.83 4.35
CA GLU A 120 14.47 40.44 2.98
C GLU A 120 13.61 39.18 2.96
N SER A 121 13.89 38.23 3.88
CA SER A 121 13.03 37.06 4.07
C SER A 121 11.61 37.46 4.49
N TRP A 122 11.47 38.46 5.35
CA TRP A 122 10.17 39.00 5.74
C TRP A 122 9.43 39.66 4.58
N LYS A 123 10.13 40.41 3.73
CA LYS A 123 9.55 41.03 2.53
C LYS A 123 9.00 40.01 1.53
N LEU A 124 9.55 38.80 1.45
CA LEU A 124 8.95 37.73 0.64
C LEU A 124 7.60 37.25 1.16
N LEU A 125 7.37 37.36 2.47
CA LEU A 125 6.13 36.94 3.12
C LEU A 125 5.08 38.05 3.11
N THR A 126 5.51 39.31 3.22
CA THR A 126 4.65 40.49 3.19
C THR A 126 4.69 41.10 1.79
N SER A 127 3.78 40.67 0.91
CA SER A 127 3.59 41.36 -0.38
C SER A 127 3.09 42.79 -0.12
N ASP A 128 3.46 43.74 -0.99
CA ASP A 128 3.04 45.15 -0.88
C ASP A 128 1.50 45.30 -0.88
N GLU A 129 0.77 44.32 -1.41
CA GLU A 129 -0.69 44.25 -1.36
C GLU A 129 -1.27 44.08 0.06
N MET A 130 -0.49 43.54 1.00
CA MET A 130 -0.89 43.32 2.40
C MET A 130 -0.60 44.54 3.30
N ALA A 131 0.06 45.58 2.77
CA ALA A 131 0.32 46.82 3.48
C ALA A 131 -0.79 47.84 3.17
N ILE A 132 -1.95 47.64 3.79
CA ILE A 132 -3.04 48.64 3.88
C ILE A 132 -2.83 49.50 5.13
#